data_AF-A0A2V8TMD4-F1
#
_entry.id   AF-A0A2V8TMD4-F1
#
_cell.length_a   1.000
_cell.length_b   1.000
_cell.length_c   1.000
_cell.angle_alpha   90.00
_cell.angle_beta   90.00
_cell.angle_gamma   90.00
#
_symmetry.space_group_name_H-M   'P 1'
#
loop_
_entity.id
_entity.type
_entity.pdbx_description
1 polymer ?
#
loop_
_entity_poly.entity_id
_entity_poly.type
_entity_poly.pdbx_seq_one_letter_code
_entity_poly.pdbx_strand_id
1 'polypeptide(L)' 'MGKEEGKAKLVTIEEPRSHAAECYRNLRTSILFSTGRPVPKTILITSAVGGEGKSTTAANLAVVMSQNGRKVL' A
#
# COMPACT_ATOMS: atom_id res chain seq x y z
N MET A 1 -1.55 -31.24 -0.56
CA MET A 1 -1.73 -30.11 0.38
C MET A 1 -1.42 -28.84 -0.39
N GLY A 2 -2.44 -28.25 -1.05
CA GLY A 2 -2.26 -27.14 -1.96
C GLY A 2 -1.89 -25.88 -1.19
N LYS A 3 -0.72 -25.30 -1.48
CA LYS A 3 -0.39 -23.96 -1.00
C LYS A 3 -1.34 -23.01 -1.73
N GLU A 4 -2.19 -22.31 -1.01
CA GLU A 4 -2.92 -21.17 -1.56
C GLU A 4 -1.90 -20.18 -2.13
N GLU A 5 -1.94 -19.97 -3.43
CA GLU A 5 -1.06 -19.05 -4.14
C GLU A 5 -1.29 -17.62 -3.64
N GLY A 6 -0.31 -17.08 -2.92
CA GLY A 6 0.27 -15.74 -3.12
C GLY A 6 -0.65 -14.52 -3.20
N LYS A 7 -1.91 -14.58 -2.79
CA LYS A 7 -2.83 -13.43 -2.88
C LYS A 7 -2.51 -12.45 -1.76
N ALA A 8 -2.02 -11.26 -2.12
CA ALA A 8 -1.84 -10.18 -1.16
C ALA A 8 -3.18 -9.86 -0.49
N LYS A 9 -3.27 -10.05 0.83
CA LYS A 9 -4.47 -9.66 1.60
C LYS A 9 -4.65 -8.15 1.47
N LEU A 10 -5.76 -7.71 0.87
CA LEU A 10 -6.05 -6.29 0.67
C LEU A 10 -6.91 -5.79 1.82
N VAL A 11 -6.31 -5.65 3.00
CA VAL A 11 -7.00 -5.20 4.22
C VAL A 11 -7.68 -3.83 4.03
N THR A 12 -7.15 -2.99 3.14
CA THR A 12 -7.74 -1.69 2.79
C THR A 12 -9.05 -1.80 2.00
N ILE A 13 -9.35 -2.97 1.42
CA ILE A 13 -10.60 -3.30 0.71
C ILE A 13 -11.47 -4.21 1.59
N GLU A 14 -10.89 -5.29 2.12
CA GLU A 14 -11.60 -6.32 2.88
C GLU A 14 -12.09 -5.79 4.24
N GLU A 15 -11.27 -4.99 4.91
CA GLU A 15 -11.52 -4.47 6.26
C GLU A 15 -11.23 -2.95 6.32
N PRO A 16 -11.95 -2.11 5.56
CA PRO A 16 -11.58 -0.71 5.31
C PRO A 16 -11.59 0.17 6.56
N ARG A 17 -12.34 -0.21 7.59
CA ARG A 17 -12.45 0.47 8.89
C ARG A 17 -11.51 -0.09 9.96
N SER A 18 -10.69 -1.09 9.62
CA SER A 18 -9.71 -1.66 10.56
C SER A 18 -8.59 -0.68 10.88
N HIS A 19 -7.91 -0.92 12.00
CA HIS A 19 -6.70 -0.19 12.38
C HIS A 19 -5.61 -0.33 11.31
N ALA A 20 -5.44 -1.53 10.75
CA ALA A 20 -4.46 -1.78 9.69
C ALA A 20 -4.72 -0.94 8.43
N ALA A 21 -5.99 -0.80 8.02
CA ALA A 21 -6.35 0.07 6.90
C ALA A 21 -6.05 1.56 7.20
N GLU A 22 -6.22 2.00 8.46
CA GLU A 22 -5.84 3.36 8.87
C GLU A 22 -4.33 3.58 8.82
N CYS A 23 -3.52 2.59 9.21
CA CYS A 23 -2.07 2.67 9.07
C CYS A 23 -1.64 2.93 7.61
N TYR A 24 -2.29 2.30 6.62
CA TYR A 24 -2.03 2.58 5.21
C TYR A 24 -2.45 3.99 4.79
N ARG A 25 -3.58 4.51 5.29
CA ARG A 25 -4.01 5.90 5.04
C ARG A 25 -3.02 6.91 5.62
N ASN A 26 -2.48 6.64 6.81
CA ASN A 26 -1.43 7.45 7.42
C ASN A 26 -0.15 7.40 6.60
N LEU A 27 0.30 6.21 6.18
CA LEU A 27 1.48 6.04 5.32
C LEU A 27 1.35 6.84 4.02
N ARG A 28 0.19 6.79 3.37
CA ARG A 28 -0.11 7.61 2.18
C ARG A 28 0.11 9.09 2.46
N THR A 29 -0.44 9.61 3.55
CA THR A 29 -0.28 11.01 3.95
C THR A 29 1.19 11.34 4.16
N SER A 30 1.93 10.52 4.92
CA SER A 30 3.37 10.70 5.14
C SER A 30 4.15 10.75 3.82
N ILE A 31 3.83 9.89 2.85
CA ILE A 31 4.48 9.89 1.53
C ILE A 31 4.16 11.17 0.75
N LEU A 32 2.89 11.60 0.73
CA LEU A 32 2.48 12.81 0.01
C LEU A 32 3.14 14.09 0.55
N PHE A 33 3.54 14.08 1.83
CA PHE A 33 4.27 15.18 2.48
C PHE A 33 5.77 14.90 2.68
N SER A 34 6.28 13.74 2.24
CA SER A 34 7.69 13.35 2.43
C SER A 34 8.65 14.18 1.58
N THR A 35 8.16 14.74 0.48
CA THR A 35 8.90 15.65 -0.38
C THR A 35 8.21 17.01 -0.41
N GLY A 36 8.95 18.04 -0.79
CA GLY A 36 8.34 19.27 -1.28
C GLY A 36 7.46 19.01 -2.50
N ARG A 37 6.93 20.08 -3.10
CA ARG A 37 6.23 19.96 -4.39
C ARG A 37 7.25 19.75 -5.52
N PRO A 38 6.96 18.89 -6.51
CA PRO A 38 5.73 18.10 -6.69
C PRO A 38 5.70 16.82 -5.83
N VAL A 39 4.49 16.31 -5.56
CA VAL A 39 4.32 15.02 -4.86
C VAL A 39 4.97 13.88 -5.64
N PRO A 40 5.47 12.82 -4.97
CA PRO A 40 6.09 11.68 -5.65
C PRO A 40 5.12 11.00 -6.63
N LYS A 41 5.57 10.79 -7.86
CA LYS A 41 4.79 10.07 -8.90
C LYS A 41 5.13 8.58 -8.98
N THR A 42 6.29 8.18 -8.47
CA THR A 42 6.80 6.81 -8.52
C THR A 42 7.44 6.48 -7.18
N ILE A 43 7.12 5.32 -6.62
CA ILE A 43 7.57 4.88 -5.30
C ILE A 43 8.10 3.45 -5.46
N LEU A 44 9.33 3.20 -5.04
CA LEU A 44 9.91 1.86 -4.97
C LEU A 44 9.60 1.27 -3.59
N ILE A 45 9.02 0.07 -3.56
CA ILE A 45 8.81 -0.69 -2.33
C ILE A 45 9.69 -1.93 -2.39
N THR A 46 10.62 -2.01 -1.44
CA THR A 46 11.58 -3.11 -1.35
C THR A 46 11.77 -3.51 0.10
N SER A 47 12.40 -4.65 0.31
CA SER A 47 12.65 -5.22 1.64
C SER A 47 13.99 -5.95 1.61
N ALA A 48 14.62 -6.16 2.76
CA ALA A 48 15.95 -6.76 2.83
C ALA A 48 15.92 -8.23 2.40
N VAL A 49 14.82 -8.94 2.67
CA VAL A 49 14.68 -10.37 2.39
C VAL A 49 13.30 -10.74 1.80
N GLY A 50 13.14 -11.99 1.38
CA GLY A 50 11.85 -12.54 0.95
C GLY A 50 10.85 -12.68 2.11
N GLY A 51 9.56 -12.50 1.86
CA GLY A 51 8.50 -12.77 2.85
C GLY A 51 8.12 -11.62 3.79
N GLU A 52 8.78 -10.46 3.73
CA GLU A 52 8.51 -9.32 4.63
C GLU A 52 7.26 -8.50 4.27
N GLY A 53 6.45 -8.97 3.33
CA GLY A 53 5.19 -8.31 2.99
C GLY A 53 5.28 -7.13 2.02
N LYS A 54 6.43 -6.86 1.39
CA LYS A 54 6.58 -5.79 0.37
C LYS A 54 5.48 -5.78 -0.70
N SER A 55 5.11 -6.95 -1.23
CA SER A 55 4.02 -7.07 -2.22
C SER A 55 2.65 -6.72 -1.63
N THR A 56 2.39 -7.15 -0.40
CA THR A 56 1.16 -6.81 0.35
C THR A 56 1.08 -5.32 0.64
N THR A 57 2.19 -4.71 1.09
CA THR A 57 2.31 -3.29 1.34
C THR A 57 2.11 -2.49 0.05
N ALA A 58 2.73 -2.90 -1.05
CA ALA A 58 2.57 -2.25 -2.34
C ALA A 58 1.11 -2.23 -2.81
N ALA A 59 0.43 -3.37 -2.75
CA ALA A 59 -0.95 -3.47 -3.20
C ALA A 59 -1.92 -2.65 -2.31
N ASN A 60 -1.80 -2.73 -0.98
CA ASN A 60 -2.64 -1.93 -0.08
C ASN A 60 -2.36 -0.43 -0.19
N LEU A 61 -1.08 -0.04 -0.38
CA LEU A 61 -0.72 1.36 -0.59
C LEU A 61 -1.31 1.88 -1.91
N ALA A 62 -1.27 1.09 -2.99
CA ALA A 62 -1.88 1.44 -4.26
C ALA A 62 -3.39 1.69 -4.13
N VAL A 63 -4.10 0.86 -3.35
CA VAL A 63 -5.53 1.05 -3.07
C VAL A 63 -5.80 2.38 -2.36
N VAL A 64 -5.10 2.68 -1.27
CA VAL A 64 -5.35 3.94 -0.55
C VAL A 64 -4.91 5.16 -1.37
N MET A 65 -3.90 5.03 -2.23
CA MET A 65 -3.49 6.09 -3.16
C MET A 65 -4.59 6.37 -4.20
N SER A 66 -5.28 5.34 -4.71
CA SER A 66 -6.34 5.50 -5.72
C SER A 66 -7.66 6.02 -5.16
N GLN A 67 -7.97 5.74 -3.89
CA GLN A 67 -9.21 6.18 -3.22
C GLN A 67 -9.46 7.70 -3.23
N ASN A 68 -8.42 8.52 -3.43
CA ASN A 68 -8.54 9.97 -3.58
C ASN A 68 -8.75 10.43 -5.04
N GLY A 69 -9.26 9.55 -5.91
CA GLY A 69 -9.51 9.83 -7.33
C GLY A 69 -8.24 9.91 -8.19
N ARG A 70 -7.09 9.49 -7.66
CA ARG A 70 -5.84 9.45 -8.43
C ARG A 70 -5.77 8.19 -9.26
N LYS A 71 -5.39 8.33 -10.53
CA LYS A 71 -5.00 7.18 -11.35
C LYS A 71 -3.68 6.63 -10.81
N VAL A 72 -3.71 5.39 -10.34
CA VAL A 72 -2.53 4.60 -9.99
C VAL A 72 -2.27 3.63 -11.13
N LEU A 73 -0.99 3.45 -11.48
CA LEU A 73 -0.51 2.76 -12.69
C LEU A 73 -0.72 1.25 -12.64
#